data_AF-A0A6P0MH11-F1
#
_entry.id   AF-A0A6P0MH11-F1
#
_cell.length_a   1.000
_cell.length_b   1.000
_cell.length_c   1.000
_cell.angle_alpha   90.00
_cell.angle_beta   90.00
_cell.angle_gamma   90.00
#
_symmetry.space_group_name_H-M   'P 1'
#
loop_
_entity.id
_entity.type
_entity.pdbx_description
1 polymer ?
#
loop_
_entity_poly.entity_id
_entity_poly.type
_entity_poly.pdbx_seq_one_letter_code
_entity_poly.pdbx_strand_id
1 'polypeptide(L)'
;MGERKKAWGNESTDTETRRHGDAENRNPTQNFIHPKEISAFREQKPGFLTDSIEQWFVFGRQELPPVRAVVSGEQIQDLDIQYQISPQQTEDYFHVIVTAADELYYTANSSQGFQSGSLKVGQSVNPGWADFQITLEQFIPQAQLQREVIPADNPNFGGTPALLVKMPNGTQTWLPWGEPTVVADTNEEWLAAFSPKLLQLPFAIKLEDFIVERNEGSESVAMWTSQIRISDPHDSFSEQRRVWMNHPTWYKGWKIAQASWNPGDLQQSTLQVKREPAWVTALTWSGSGLVVLGIAVMFYGPLLVKKLPAPQPKSENPPVETTTKEVVTQH
;
A
#
# COMPACT_ATOMS: atom_id res chain seq x y z
N MET A 1 -45.63 -32.13 -24.90
CA MET A 1 -46.47 -31.22 -24.11
C MET A 1 -46.91 -31.98 -22.87
N GLY A 2 -46.42 -31.58 -21.69
CA GLY A 2 -46.74 -32.14 -20.36
C GLY A 2 -46.19 -33.57 -20.10
N GLU A 3 -45.60 -33.94 -18.98
CA GLU A 3 -45.35 -33.32 -17.68
C GLU A 3 -44.10 -33.99 -17.08
N ARG A 4 -43.25 -33.23 -16.39
CA ARG A 4 -42.19 -33.76 -15.51
C ARG A 4 -42.57 -33.47 -14.07
N LYS A 5 -42.92 -34.51 -13.31
CA LYS A 5 -42.78 -34.52 -11.84
C LYS A 5 -41.39 -35.06 -11.53
N LYS A 6 -40.54 -34.26 -10.86
CA LYS A 6 -39.31 -34.73 -10.25
C LYS A 6 -39.50 -34.76 -8.73
N ALA A 7 -39.43 -35.98 -8.19
CA ALA A 7 -39.27 -36.24 -6.78
C ALA A 7 -37.81 -36.02 -6.37
N TRP A 8 -37.65 -35.62 -5.12
CA TRP A 8 -36.42 -35.61 -4.34
C TRP A 8 -35.83 -37.02 -4.19
N GLY A 9 -34.50 -37.09 -4.11
CA GLY A 9 -33.74 -38.30 -3.77
C GLY A 9 -32.25 -37.99 -3.82
N ASN A 10 -31.60 -38.16 -2.67
CA ASN A 10 -30.26 -37.67 -2.33
C ASN A 10 -29.15 -38.53 -2.92
N GLU A 11 -27.91 -38.00 -2.86
CA GLU A 11 -26.69 -38.64 -2.36
C GLU A 11 -25.44 -38.41 -3.23
N SER A 12 -24.34 -38.24 -2.51
CA SER A 12 -23.00 -37.77 -2.85
C SER A 12 -22.31 -38.45 -4.03
N THR A 13 -21.46 -37.70 -4.72
CA THR A 13 -20.05 -38.11 -4.91
C THR A 13 -19.21 -36.90 -5.26
N ASP A 14 -18.24 -36.62 -4.40
CA ASP A 14 -17.01 -35.91 -4.73
C ASP A 14 -16.43 -36.40 -6.05
N THR A 15 -15.95 -35.48 -6.88
CA THR A 15 -14.78 -35.74 -7.72
C THR A 15 -14.05 -34.43 -7.96
N GLU A 16 -13.13 -34.21 -7.04
CA GLU A 16 -11.97 -33.36 -7.13
C GLU A 16 -11.23 -33.57 -8.46
N THR A 17 -10.94 -32.49 -9.18
CA THR A 17 -9.89 -32.49 -10.21
C THR A 17 -9.11 -31.20 -10.09
N ARG A 18 -8.19 -31.23 -9.12
CA ARG A 18 -7.18 -30.20 -8.85
C ARG A 18 -6.03 -30.40 -9.86
N ARG A 19 -5.80 -29.43 -10.75
CA ARG A 19 -4.53 -29.33 -11.48
C ARG A 19 -3.77 -28.10 -11.00
N HIS A 20 -2.60 -28.38 -10.44
CA HIS A 20 -1.55 -27.43 -10.10
C HIS A 20 -0.99 -26.71 -11.33
N GLY A 21 -0.65 -25.44 -11.13
CA GLY A 21 0.31 -24.70 -11.92
C GLY A 21 1.04 -23.73 -10.99
N ASP A 22 2.34 -23.95 -10.85
CA ASP A 22 3.36 -23.13 -10.19
C ASP A 22 3.48 -21.74 -10.87
N ALA A 23 4.14 -20.70 -10.38
CA ALA A 23 5.10 -20.47 -9.30
C ALA A 23 5.09 -18.94 -8.98
N GLU A 24 5.87 -18.54 -7.98
CA GLU A 24 6.84 -17.42 -8.07
C GLU A 24 6.82 -16.38 -6.93
N ASN A 25 7.90 -16.45 -6.14
CA ASN A 25 8.67 -15.36 -5.52
C ASN A 25 8.03 -14.52 -4.40
N ARG A 26 8.29 -14.92 -3.14
CA ARG A 26 8.09 -14.07 -1.95
C ARG A 26 9.46 -13.71 -1.35
N ASN A 27 9.79 -12.41 -1.38
CA ASN A 27 10.86 -11.82 -0.57
C ASN A 27 10.59 -12.06 0.93
N PRO A 28 11.55 -12.55 1.73
CA PRO A 28 11.31 -12.93 3.13
C PRO A 28 11.32 -11.77 4.15
N THR A 29 11.38 -10.49 3.76
CA THR A 29 11.72 -9.40 4.69
C THR A 29 10.61 -8.43 5.10
N GLN A 30 9.34 -8.74 4.86
CA GLN A 30 8.22 -7.91 5.37
C GLN A 30 7.09 -8.78 5.94
N ASN A 31 7.32 -9.34 7.13
CA ASN A 31 6.23 -9.82 7.98
C ASN A 31 5.55 -8.61 8.64
N PHE A 32 4.63 -7.96 7.92
CA PHE A 32 3.61 -7.15 8.57
C PHE A 32 2.63 -8.10 9.26
N ILE A 33 2.51 -7.97 10.58
CA ILE A 33 1.60 -8.75 11.40
C ILE A 33 0.17 -8.35 11.02
N HIS A 34 -0.60 -9.29 10.49
CA HIS A 34 -2.05 -9.14 10.31
C HIS A 34 -2.74 -9.06 11.68
N PRO A 35 -3.68 -8.13 11.90
CA PRO A 35 -4.48 -8.10 13.12
C PRO A 35 -5.56 -9.20 13.04
N LYS A 36 -5.20 -10.44 13.35
CA LYS A 36 -6.18 -11.46 13.74
C LYS A 36 -6.27 -11.49 15.26
N GLU A 37 -7.43 -11.04 15.73
CA GLU A 37 -7.98 -11.13 17.08
C GLU A 37 -7.11 -10.63 18.24
N ILE A 38 -7.14 -9.31 18.46
CA ILE A 38 -6.95 -8.75 19.80
C ILE A 38 -8.33 -8.73 20.46
N SER A 39 -8.61 -9.71 21.32
CA SER A 39 -9.82 -9.73 22.14
C SER A 39 -9.60 -8.89 23.39
N ALA A 40 -10.05 -7.64 23.40
CA ALA A 40 -10.08 -6.80 24.59
C ALA A 40 -11.53 -6.73 25.12
N PHE A 41 -11.79 -7.34 26.27
CA PHE A 41 -13.08 -7.23 26.97
C PHE A 41 -13.04 -6.06 27.95
N ARG A 42 -14.04 -5.17 27.88
CA ARG A 42 -14.35 -4.20 28.93
C ARG A 42 -15.74 -4.48 29.48
N GLU A 43 -15.83 -4.73 30.78
CA GLU A 43 -17.11 -4.67 31.49
C GLU A 43 -17.45 -3.19 31.71
N GLN A 44 -18.41 -2.66 30.93
CA GLN A 44 -18.82 -1.25 31.03
C GLN A 44 -19.65 -1.02 32.31
N LYS A 45 -19.12 -0.21 33.25
CA LYS A 45 -19.96 0.48 34.24
C LYS A 45 -20.54 1.76 33.61
N PRO A 46 -21.85 2.04 33.76
CA PRO A 46 -22.48 3.20 33.14
C PRO A 46 -22.07 4.49 33.86
N GLY A 47 -21.47 5.45 33.15
CA GLY A 47 -21.21 6.77 33.73
C GLY A 47 -20.21 7.71 33.04
N PHE A 48 -19.42 7.28 32.06
CA PHE A 48 -18.44 8.17 31.39
C PHE A 48 -18.85 8.45 29.94
N LEU A 49 -19.31 9.68 29.70
CA LEU A 49 -19.60 10.26 28.39
C LEU A 49 -18.41 11.10 27.93
N THR A 50 -17.35 10.44 27.47
CA THR A 50 -16.33 11.03 26.62
C THR A 50 -15.90 9.94 25.64
N ASP A 51 -16.21 10.13 24.35
CA ASP A 51 -15.76 9.23 23.28
C ASP A 51 -14.25 9.44 23.05
N SER A 52 -13.43 8.90 23.95
CA SER A 52 -11.98 8.82 23.73
C SER A 52 -11.67 7.64 22.82
N ILE A 53 -10.95 7.92 21.74
CA ILE A 53 -10.45 6.93 20.79
C ILE A 53 -8.94 6.85 20.96
N GLU A 54 -8.44 5.67 21.30
CA GLU A 54 -7.01 5.36 21.31
C GLU A 54 -6.67 4.29 20.29
N GLN A 55 -5.54 4.47 19.61
CA GLN A 55 -4.95 3.49 18.71
C GLN A 55 -3.70 2.89 19.34
N TRP A 56 -3.63 1.56 19.32
CA TRP A 56 -2.55 0.80 19.92
C TRP A 56 -1.81 0.00 18.85
N PHE A 57 -0.49 0.17 18.80
CA PHE A 57 0.39 -0.62 17.95
C PHE A 57 1.08 -1.67 18.81
N VAL A 58 0.78 -2.94 18.56
CA VAL A 58 1.40 -4.09 19.26
C VAL A 58 2.48 -4.70 18.39
N PHE A 59 3.59 -5.11 18.99
CA PHE A 59 4.75 -5.64 18.28
C PHE A 59 4.83 -7.15 18.38
N GLY A 60 5.32 -7.79 17.32
CA GLY A 60 5.59 -9.23 17.27
C GLY A 60 6.55 -9.73 18.36
N ARG A 61 7.42 -8.84 18.84
CA ARG A 61 8.36 -9.11 19.93
C ARG A 61 7.72 -8.70 21.26
N GLN A 62 7.55 -9.66 22.16
CA GLN A 62 6.88 -9.46 23.45
C GLN A 62 7.61 -8.47 24.39
N GLU A 63 8.90 -8.25 24.16
CA GLU A 63 9.75 -7.31 24.93
C GLU A 63 9.44 -5.83 24.62
N LEU A 64 8.81 -5.54 23.48
CA LEU A 64 8.47 -4.18 23.10
C LEU A 64 7.08 -3.82 23.61
N PRO A 65 6.95 -2.77 24.47
CA PRO A 65 5.65 -2.34 24.94
C PRO A 65 4.80 -1.81 23.77
N PRO A 66 3.48 -1.99 23.80
CA PRO A 66 2.60 -1.38 22.80
C PRO A 66 2.77 0.14 22.75
N VAL A 67 2.85 0.68 21.54
CA VAL A 67 2.84 2.14 21.34
C VAL A 67 1.39 2.61 21.34
N ARG A 68 1.07 3.53 22.26
CA ARG A 68 -0.26 4.12 22.41
C ARG A 68 -0.30 5.48 21.71
N ALA A 69 -1.34 5.73 20.93
CA ALA A 69 -1.60 7.01 20.29
C ALA A 69 -3.05 7.42 20.55
N VAL A 70 -3.25 8.57 21.21
CA VAL A 70 -4.59 9.14 21.41
C VAL A 70 -5.06 9.76 20.10
N VAL A 71 -6.16 9.24 19.55
CA VAL A 71 -6.76 9.72 18.29
C VAL A 71 -7.77 10.83 18.59
N SER A 72 -8.55 10.71 19.66
CA SER A 72 -9.42 11.76 20.18
C SER A 72 -9.68 11.61 21.69
N GLY A 73 -9.92 12.71 22.39
CA GLY A 73 -10.23 12.71 23.84
C GLY A 73 -9.00 12.64 24.74
N GLU A 74 -9.21 12.17 25.98
CA GLU A 74 -8.14 11.99 26.96
C GLU A 74 -7.60 10.56 26.93
N GLN A 75 -6.35 10.39 27.37
CA GLN A 75 -5.71 9.09 27.50
C GLN A 75 -6.53 8.20 28.42
N ILE A 76 -6.85 6.99 27.96
CA ILE A 76 -7.58 5.98 28.73
C ILE A 76 -6.65 5.48 29.83
N GLN A 77 -6.94 5.94 31.05
CA GLN A 77 -6.25 5.48 32.26
C GLN A 77 -6.74 4.08 32.62
N ASP A 78 -5.85 3.27 33.19
CA ASP A 78 -6.12 1.91 33.70
C ASP A 78 -6.58 0.87 32.67
N LEU A 79 -6.19 1.02 31.39
CA LEU A 79 -6.33 -0.03 30.39
C LEU A 79 -5.04 -0.85 30.29
N ASP A 80 -5.10 -2.10 30.74
CA ASP A 80 -4.07 -3.11 30.54
C ASP A 80 -4.51 -4.08 29.45
N ILE A 81 -3.68 -4.27 28.42
CA ILE A 81 -3.98 -5.12 27.27
C ILE A 81 -2.99 -6.28 27.28
N GLN A 82 -3.50 -7.47 27.58
CA GLN A 82 -2.78 -8.72 27.36
C GLN A 82 -3.08 -9.19 25.94
N TYR A 83 -2.02 -9.36 25.14
CA TYR A 83 -2.13 -9.89 23.78
C TYR A 83 -1.15 -11.05 23.62
N GLN A 84 -1.60 -12.12 22.97
CA GLN A 84 -0.78 -13.27 22.65
C GLN A 84 -0.68 -13.39 21.14
N ILE A 85 0.51 -13.17 20.61
CA ILE A 85 0.79 -13.44 19.20
C ILE A 85 0.97 -14.95 19.08
N SER A 86 -0.10 -15.62 18.67
CA SER A 86 0.02 -16.98 18.20
C SER A 86 0.53 -16.90 16.76
N PRO A 87 1.78 -17.29 16.45
CA PRO A 87 2.14 -17.49 15.06
C PRO A 87 1.13 -18.47 14.47
N GLN A 88 0.65 -18.18 13.26
CA GLN A 88 -0.25 -19.08 12.56
C GLN A 88 0.42 -20.45 12.53
N GLN A 89 -0.16 -21.45 13.21
CA GLN A 89 0.39 -22.80 13.23
C GLN A 89 0.29 -23.34 11.82
N THR A 90 1.42 -23.31 11.10
CA THR A 90 1.55 -23.96 9.80
C THR A 90 1.53 -25.46 10.06
N GLU A 91 0.53 -26.15 9.54
CA GLU A 91 0.41 -27.60 9.66
C GLU A 91 1.61 -28.32 9.03
N ASP A 92 2.14 -27.75 7.94
CA ASP A 92 3.37 -28.16 7.27
C ASP A 92 4.56 -27.33 7.79
N TYR A 93 5.58 -27.97 8.39
CA TYR A 93 6.79 -27.29 8.86
C TYR A 93 8.06 -28.14 8.72
N PHE A 94 9.21 -27.47 8.60
CA PHE A 94 10.54 -28.08 8.66
C PHE A 94 11.39 -27.29 9.64
N HIS A 95 11.72 -27.89 10.77
CA HIS A 95 12.53 -27.26 11.80
C HIS A 95 13.88 -27.95 11.92
N VAL A 96 14.91 -27.15 12.15
CA VAL A 96 16.26 -27.60 12.44
C VAL A 96 16.57 -27.27 13.90
N ILE A 97 17.07 -28.26 14.63
CA ILE A 97 17.47 -28.15 16.02
C ILE A 97 18.99 -28.30 16.07
N VAL A 98 19.65 -27.38 16.74
CA VAL A 98 21.08 -27.40 17.04
C VAL A 98 21.24 -27.72 18.52
N THR A 99 22.02 -28.75 18.84
CA THR A 99 22.33 -29.11 20.24
C THR A 99 23.50 -28.29 20.76
N ALA A 100 23.72 -28.32 22.09
CA ALA A 100 24.91 -27.71 22.70
C ALA A 100 26.24 -28.36 22.26
N ALA A 101 26.19 -29.55 21.64
CA ALA A 101 27.32 -30.24 21.06
C ALA A 101 27.47 -29.98 19.55
N ASP A 102 26.81 -28.95 19.01
CA ASP A 102 26.81 -28.61 17.57
C ASP A 102 26.26 -29.72 16.65
N GLU A 103 25.51 -30.68 17.22
CA GLU A 103 24.81 -31.70 16.42
C GLU A 103 23.47 -31.16 15.90
N LEU A 104 23.17 -31.50 14.66
CA LEU A 104 21.98 -31.05 13.92
C LEU A 104 20.96 -32.16 13.76
N TYR A 105 19.72 -31.84 14.09
CA TYR A 105 18.56 -32.69 13.89
C TYR A 105 17.48 -31.92 13.14
N TYR A 106 16.66 -32.64 12.38
CA TYR A 106 15.49 -32.06 11.74
C TYR A 106 14.20 -32.72 12.24
N THR A 107 13.13 -31.95 12.16
CA THR A 107 11.75 -32.46 12.23
C THR A 107 11.00 -31.88 11.05
N ALA A 108 10.23 -32.71 10.36
CA ALA A 108 9.38 -32.32 9.25
C ALA A 108 7.96 -32.82 9.53
N ASN A 109 6.97 -31.98 9.29
CA ASN A 109 5.58 -32.39 9.30
C ASN A 109 4.95 -32.03 7.97
N SER A 110 4.18 -32.97 7.44
CA SER A 110 3.43 -32.80 6.20
C SER A 110 2.11 -33.58 6.27
N SER A 111 1.28 -33.42 5.25
CA SER A 111 0.16 -34.35 4.99
C SER A 111 0.57 -35.84 4.91
N GLN A 112 1.85 -36.15 4.66
CA GLN A 112 2.37 -37.53 4.66
C GLN A 112 2.82 -38.01 6.05
N GLY A 113 2.69 -37.16 7.08
CA GLY A 113 3.02 -37.46 8.46
C GLY A 113 4.30 -36.80 8.94
N PHE A 114 4.61 -37.06 10.20
CA PHE A 114 5.78 -36.54 10.91
C PHE A 114 7.02 -37.38 10.62
N GLN A 115 8.15 -36.71 10.36
CA GLN A 115 9.46 -37.30 10.14
C GLN A 115 10.52 -36.57 10.96
N SER A 116 11.54 -37.29 11.42
CA SER A 116 12.65 -36.69 12.16
C SER A 116 13.93 -37.50 11.96
N GLY A 117 15.07 -36.84 12.07
CA GLY A 117 16.37 -37.51 11.98
C GLY A 117 17.55 -36.58 12.18
N SER A 118 18.75 -37.12 12.08
CA SER A 118 19.98 -36.31 12.01
C SER A 118 20.07 -35.62 10.65
N LEU A 119 20.46 -34.36 10.65
CA LEU A 119 20.69 -33.56 9.46
C LEU A 119 22.19 -33.33 9.27
N LYS A 120 22.78 -33.98 8.27
CA LYS A 120 24.21 -33.81 7.95
C LYS A 120 24.41 -32.87 6.77
N VAL A 121 25.57 -32.22 6.75
CA VAL A 121 25.97 -31.39 5.61
C VAL A 121 26.03 -32.25 4.34
N GLY A 122 25.42 -31.78 3.26
CA GLY A 122 25.29 -32.48 1.98
C GLY A 122 24.18 -33.55 1.94
N GLN A 123 23.48 -33.81 3.05
CA GLN A 123 22.36 -34.75 3.07
C GLN A 123 21.07 -34.05 2.65
N SER A 124 20.41 -34.60 1.63
CA SER A 124 19.07 -34.16 1.21
C SER A 124 18.00 -34.87 2.03
N VAL A 125 17.02 -34.12 2.51
CA VAL A 125 15.85 -34.59 3.26
C VAL A 125 14.60 -34.23 2.47
N ASN A 126 13.69 -35.19 2.31
CA ASN A 126 12.37 -34.94 1.75
C ASN A 126 11.40 -34.61 2.90
N PRO A 127 10.89 -33.37 3.01
CA PRO A 127 9.97 -32.97 4.06
C PRO A 127 8.54 -33.51 3.87
N GLY A 128 8.23 -34.16 2.75
CA GLY A 128 6.89 -34.62 2.40
C GLY A 128 6.03 -33.57 1.69
N TRP A 129 6.63 -32.45 1.27
CA TRP A 129 5.97 -31.41 0.50
C TRP A 129 6.26 -31.59 -0.98
N ALA A 130 5.27 -32.10 -1.73
CA ALA A 130 5.40 -32.36 -3.16
C ALA A 130 6.72 -33.10 -3.48
N ASP A 131 7.56 -32.53 -4.35
CA ASP A 131 8.87 -33.03 -4.78
C ASP A 131 10.06 -32.24 -4.19
N PHE A 132 9.82 -31.39 -3.18
CA PHE A 132 10.87 -30.59 -2.57
C PHE A 132 11.89 -31.46 -1.82
N GLN A 133 13.16 -31.05 -1.87
CA GLN A 133 14.23 -31.59 -1.06
C GLN A 133 15.01 -30.45 -0.40
N ILE A 134 15.28 -30.60 0.89
CA ILE A 134 16.06 -29.65 1.68
C ILE A 134 17.43 -30.26 1.89
N THR A 135 18.48 -29.54 1.50
CA THR A 135 19.87 -29.98 1.69
C THR A 135 20.60 -28.97 2.55
N LEU A 136 21.25 -29.44 3.62
CA LEU A 136 22.11 -28.59 4.42
C LEU A 136 23.45 -28.39 3.68
N GLU A 137 23.65 -27.22 3.07
CA GLU A 137 24.90 -26.95 2.34
C GLU A 137 26.08 -26.66 3.28
N GLN A 138 25.85 -25.90 4.35
CA GLN A 138 26.90 -25.49 5.28
C GLN A 138 26.31 -25.24 6.67
N PHE A 139 27.07 -25.61 7.70
CA PHE A 139 26.77 -25.27 9.09
C PHE A 139 27.94 -24.49 9.69
N ILE A 140 27.64 -23.28 10.21
CA ILE A 140 28.63 -22.36 10.78
C ILE A 140 28.17 -22.02 12.21
N PRO A 141 28.54 -22.83 13.23
CA PRO A 141 27.97 -22.72 14.58
C PRO A 141 28.30 -21.40 15.29
N GLN A 142 29.40 -20.75 14.89
CA GLN A 142 29.91 -19.52 15.50
C GLN A 142 29.85 -18.34 14.50
N ALA A 143 28.87 -18.34 13.59
CA ALA A 143 28.72 -17.26 12.63
C ALA A 143 28.39 -15.94 13.35
N GLN A 144 29.15 -14.90 13.05
CA GLN A 144 28.79 -13.53 13.40
C GLN A 144 28.38 -12.81 12.13
N LEU A 145 27.19 -12.22 12.13
CA LEU A 145 26.75 -11.36 11.03
C LEU A 145 27.53 -10.05 11.11
N GLN A 146 28.61 -9.97 10.34
CA GLN A 146 29.37 -8.72 10.18
C GLN A 146 28.90 -8.03 8.89
N ARG A 147 28.18 -6.92 9.04
CA ARG A 147 27.79 -6.05 7.93
C ARG A 147 28.70 -4.83 7.92
N GLU A 148 29.34 -4.59 6.79
CA GLU A 148 30.10 -3.37 6.55
C GLU A 148 29.40 -2.54 5.47
N VAL A 149 29.28 -1.23 5.70
CA VAL A 149 28.73 -0.28 4.72
C VAL A 149 29.90 0.45 4.09
N ILE A 150 30.16 0.13 2.83
CA ILE A 150 31.26 0.71 2.05
C ILE A 150 30.66 1.74 1.09
N PRO A 151 31.09 3.00 1.11
CA PRO A 151 30.70 3.99 0.11
C PRO A 151 31.05 3.49 -1.30
N ALA A 152 30.08 3.47 -2.20
CA ALA A 152 30.32 3.15 -3.60
C ALA A 152 30.70 4.42 -4.37
N ASP A 153 31.97 4.55 -4.76
CA ASP A 153 32.44 5.70 -5.56
C ASP A 153 32.04 5.62 -7.04
N ASN A 154 31.57 4.45 -7.49
CA ASN A 154 31.17 4.21 -8.87
C ASN A 154 29.64 4.28 -9.02
N PRO A 155 29.08 5.23 -9.81
CA PRO A 155 27.64 5.36 -10.02
C PRO A 155 26.99 4.16 -10.73
N ASN A 156 27.78 3.26 -11.32
CA ASN A 156 27.28 2.02 -11.93
C ASN A 156 27.17 0.84 -10.94
N PHE A 157 27.61 1.02 -9.69
CA PHE A 157 27.42 0.00 -8.66
C PHE A 157 26.00 0.13 -8.08
N GLY A 158 25.19 -0.91 -8.25
CA GLY A 158 23.90 -1.00 -7.59
C GLY A 158 24.11 -1.09 -6.08
N GLY A 159 23.51 -0.17 -5.33
CA GLY A 159 23.60 -0.13 -3.87
C GLY A 159 22.34 0.47 -3.25
N THR A 160 22.14 0.17 -1.97
CA THR A 160 21.07 0.76 -1.18
C THR A 160 21.58 2.06 -0.56
N PRO A 161 20.84 3.17 -0.65
CA PRO A 161 21.28 4.42 -0.04
C PRO A 161 21.34 4.28 1.49
N ALA A 162 22.30 4.94 2.12
CA ALA A 162 22.49 4.96 3.56
C ALA A 162 22.91 6.35 4.04
N LEU A 163 22.59 6.68 5.29
CA LEU A 163 23.01 7.93 5.94
C LEU A 163 24.03 7.65 7.04
N LEU A 164 25.17 8.33 7.00
CA LEU A 164 26.11 8.34 8.13
C LEU A 164 25.62 9.33 9.18
N VAL A 165 25.28 8.83 10.37
CA VAL A 165 24.88 9.66 11.50
C VAL A 165 26.01 9.67 12.52
N LYS A 166 26.31 10.85 13.05
CA LYS A 166 27.26 11.06 14.13
C LYS A 166 26.51 11.51 15.38
N MET A 167 26.60 10.72 16.44
CA MET A 167 26.01 11.03 17.74
C MET A 167 26.85 12.09 18.49
N PRO A 168 26.27 12.78 19.48
CA PRO A 168 27.00 13.77 20.30
C PRO A 168 28.23 13.19 21.01
N ASN A 169 28.17 11.92 21.40
CA ASN A 169 29.29 11.18 21.98
C ASN A 169 30.45 10.87 21.00
N GLY A 170 30.29 11.21 19.72
CA GLY A 170 31.28 10.99 18.66
C GLY A 170 31.12 9.67 17.90
N THR A 171 30.28 8.74 18.37
CA THR A 171 29.99 7.47 17.71
C THR A 171 29.34 7.71 16.34
N GLN A 172 29.82 6.99 15.34
CA GLN A 172 29.30 7.03 13.98
C GLN A 172 28.57 5.73 13.67
N THR A 173 27.43 5.83 13.00
CA THR A 173 26.64 4.66 12.58
C THR A 173 25.98 4.93 11.24
N TRP A 174 26.00 3.93 10.36
CA TRP A 174 25.29 3.97 9.09
C TRP A 174 23.84 3.56 9.29
N LEU A 175 22.91 4.35 8.77
CA LEU A 175 21.49 4.05 8.70
C LEU A 175 21.12 3.62 7.28
N PRO A 176 20.95 2.31 7.02
CA PRO A 176 20.50 1.83 5.72
C PRO A 176 19.06 2.26 5.43
N TRP A 177 18.75 2.43 4.14
CA TRP A 177 17.39 2.74 3.73
C TRP A 177 16.40 1.65 4.10
N GLY A 178 15.33 2.03 4.80
CA GLY A 178 14.22 1.14 5.17
C GLY A 178 14.49 0.23 6.37
N GLU A 179 15.66 0.32 6.98
CA GLU A 179 16.08 -0.54 8.09
C GLU A 179 16.28 0.29 9.37
N PRO A 180 15.41 0.15 10.39
CA PRO A 180 15.65 0.76 11.70
C PRO A 180 16.91 0.19 12.34
N THR A 181 17.78 1.08 12.82
CA THR A 181 19.05 0.74 13.46
C THR A 181 19.06 1.31 14.87
N VAL A 182 19.44 0.49 15.84
CA VAL A 182 19.70 0.95 17.22
C VAL A 182 21.07 1.59 17.25
N VAL A 183 21.11 2.84 17.69
CA VAL A 183 22.33 3.62 17.87
C VAL A 183 22.53 3.82 19.36
N ALA A 184 23.57 3.20 19.90
CA ALA A 184 23.91 3.33 21.31
C ALA A 184 24.48 4.72 21.61
N ASP A 185 23.90 5.41 22.59
CA ASP A 185 24.49 6.56 23.26
C ASP A 185 24.92 6.19 24.68
N THR A 186 25.72 7.04 25.30
CA THR A 186 26.38 6.89 26.61
C THR A 186 25.45 6.45 27.73
N ASN A 187 24.14 6.77 27.67
CA ASN A 187 23.13 6.36 28.65
C ASN A 187 21.78 5.94 28.04
N GLU A 188 21.61 6.02 26.72
CA GLU A 188 20.32 5.80 26.05
C GLU A 188 20.51 5.09 24.70
N GLU A 189 19.57 4.23 24.34
CA GLU A 189 19.53 3.59 23.01
C GLU A 189 18.55 4.36 22.11
N TRP A 190 19.03 4.84 20.98
CA TRP A 190 18.23 5.55 20.00
C TRP A 190 17.83 4.61 18.87
N LEU A 191 16.53 4.49 18.60
CA LEU A 191 16.07 3.83 17.37
C LEU A 191 15.99 4.86 16.25
N ALA A 192 16.90 4.78 15.28
CA ALA A 192 16.95 5.67 14.13
C ALA A 192 16.66 4.91 12.84
N ALA A 193 15.93 5.52 11.91
CA ALA A 193 15.62 4.92 10.62
C ALA A 193 15.75 5.94 9.49
N PHE A 194 16.34 5.52 8.38
CA PHE A 194 16.36 6.30 7.16
C PHE A 194 15.29 5.75 6.20
N SER A 195 14.13 6.40 6.15
CA SER A 195 13.00 5.95 5.32
C SER A 195 12.18 7.16 4.83
N PRO A 196 11.26 6.98 3.87
CA PRO A 196 10.31 8.03 3.53
C PRO A 196 9.56 8.50 4.77
N LYS A 197 9.22 9.79 4.80
CA LYS A 197 8.37 10.33 5.84
C LYS A 197 7.03 9.59 5.83
N LEU A 198 6.77 8.85 6.90
CA LEU A 198 5.47 8.21 7.10
C LEU A 198 4.46 9.29 7.46
N LEU A 199 3.44 9.45 6.62
CA LEU A 199 2.33 10.36 6.84
C LEU A 199 1.11 9.51 7.18
N GLN A 200 0.52 9.76 8.34
CA GLN A 200 -0.75 9.13 8.69
C GLN A 200 -1.86 9.69 7.79
N LEU A 201 -2.75 8.80 7.37
CA LEU A 201 -3.96 9.20 6.65
C LEU A 201 -4.95 9.81 7.66
N PRO A 202 -5.67 10.88 7.31
CA PRO A 202 -6.64 11.52 8.21
C PRO A 202 -7.96 10.73 8.33
N PHE A 203 -8.01 9.50 7.82
CA PHE A 203 -9.16 8.61 7.85
C PHE A 203 -8.67 7.16 7.80
N ALA A 204 -9.52 6.24 8.25
CA ALA A 204 -9.29 4.80 8.16
C ALA A 204 -10.08 4.18 7.00
N ILE A 205 -9.53 3.13 6.40
CA ILE A 205 -10.20 2.29 5.40
C ILE A 205 -10.22 0.87 5.96
N LYS A 206 -11.41 0.27 5.99
CA LYS A 206 -11.60 -1.15 6.33
C LYS A 206 -12.16 -1.87 5.11
N LEU A 207 -11.61 -3.03 4.76
CA LEU A 207 -12.24 -3.96 3.82
C LEU A 207 -13.36 -4.70 4.56
N GLU A 208 -14.59 -4.58 4.08
CA GLU A 208 -15.74 -5.29 4.64
C GLU A 208 -15.98 -6.60 3.90
N ASP A 209 -15.85 -6.59 2.58
CA ASP A 209 -16.05 -7.76 1.75
C ASP A 209 -15.27 -7.64 0.43
N PHE A 210 -14.93 -8.77 -0.18
CA PHE A 210 -14.24 -8.84 -1.45
C PHE A 210 -14.91 -9.88 -2.36
N ILE A 211 -15.51 -9.39 -3.43
CA ILE A 211 -16.31 -10.19 -4.35
C ILE A 211 -15.51 -10.44 -5.62
N VAL A 212 -15.43 -11.69 -6.05
CA VAL A 212 -14.81 -12.10 -7.32
C VAL A 212 -15.85 -12.79 -8.19
N GLU A 213 -16.15 -12.20 -9.33
CA GLU A 213 -17.02 -12.77 -10.36
C GLU A 213 -16.16 -13.53 -11.37
N ARG A 214 -16.57 -14.74 -11.73
CA ARG A 214 -15.87 -15.60 -12.70
C ARG A 214 -16.71 -15.75 -13.97
N ASN A 215 -16.04 -15.97 -15.09
CA ASN A 215 -16.72 -16.24 -16.35
C ASN A 215 -17.44 -17.59 -16.28
N GLU A 216 -18.64 -17.66 -16.84
CA GLU A 216 -19.40 -18.92 -16.91
C GLU A 216 -18.57 -19.99 -17.65
N GLY A 217 -18.40 -21.17 -17.03
CA GLY A 217 -17.65 -22.28 -17.61
C GLY A 217 -16.12 -22.16 -17.57
N SER A 218 -15.56 -21.18 -16.84
CA SER A 218 -14.11 -21.03 -16.66
C SER A 218 -13.78 -20.51 -15.27
N GLU A 219 -12.62 -20.90 -14.74
CA GLU A 219 -12.07 -20.33 -13.50
C GLU A 219 -11.50 -18.90 -13.71
N SER A 220 -11.49 -18.39 -14.94
CA SER A 220 -11.02 -17.05 -15.25
C SER A 220 -11.89 -15.98 -14.60
N VAL A 221 -11.25 -14.95 -14.03
CA VAL A 221 -11.94 -13.87 -13.34
C VAL A 221 -12.50 -12.85 -14.33
N ALA A 222 -13.79 -12.55 -14.19
CA ALA A 222 -14.53 -11.58 -14.99
C ALA A 222 -14.47 -10.17 -14.38
N MET A 223 -14.66 -10.08 -13.06
CA MET A 223 -14.63 -8.84 -12.30
C MET A 223 -14.26 -9.12 -10.86
N TRP A 224 -13.70 -8.13 -10.17
CA TRP A 224 -13.55 -8.18 -8.74
C TRP A 224 -13.90 -6.82 -8.12
N THR A 225 -14.48 -6.84 -6.93
CA THR A 225 -15.00 -5.66 -6.23
C THR A 225 -14.60 -5.72 -4.76
N SER A 226 -13.97 -4.65 -4.28
CA SER A 226 -13.71 -4.42 -2.86
C SER A 226 -14.83 -3.56 -2.27
N GLN A 227 -15.56 -4.08 -1.29
CA GLN A 227 -16.46 -3.29 -0.45
C GLN A 227 -15.65 -2.73 0.72
N ILE A 228 -15.51 -1.41 0.75
CA ILE A 228 -14.72 -0.71 1.75
C ILE A 228 -15.59 0.19 2.62
N ARG A 229 -15.26 0.31 3.89
CA ARG A 229 -15.78 1.36 4.78
C ARG A 229 -14.70 2.40 4.98
N ILE A 230 -15.03 3.65 4.70
CA ILE A 230 -14.18 4.80 5.02
C ILE A 230 -14.74 5.40 6.31
N SER A 231 -13.88 5.57 7.32
CA SER A 231 -14.25 6.20 8.58
C SER A 231 -13.29 7.33 8.94
N ASP A 232 -13.84 8.49 9.26
CA ASP A 232 -13.08 9.68 9.67
C ASP A 232 -13.35 9.98 11.14
N PRO A 233 -12.34 9.83 12.02
CA PRO A 233 -12.52 10.02 13.46
C PRO A 233 -12.80 11.48 13.84
N HIS A 234 -12.47 12.45 12.99
CA HIS A 234 -12.68 13.86 13.29
C HIS A 234 -14.14 14.32 13.05
N ASP A 235 -14.83 13.70 12.09
CA ASP A 235 -16.16 14.15 11.63
C ASP A 235 -17.29 13.15 11.94
N SER A 236 -17.01 12.08 12.70
CA SER A 236 -17.96 10.95 12.91
C SER A 236 -18.53 10.39 11.61
N PHE A 237 -17.77 10.52 10.52
CA PHE A 237 -18.20 10.12 9.19
C PHE A 237 -17.87 8.64 8.98
N SER A 238 -18.85 7.85 8.54
CA SER A 238 -18.67 6.46 8.16
C SER A 238 -19.52 6.13 6.93
N GLU A 239 -18.87 5.78 5.81
CA GLU A 239 -19.55 5.46 4.56
C GLU A 239 -19.00 4.18 3.94
N GLN A 240 -19.90 3.33 3.45
CA GLN A 240 -19.56 2.15 2.66
C GLN A 240 -19.48 2.51 1.18
N ARG A 241 -18.42 2.06 0.52
CA ARG A 241 -18.18 2.28 -0.90
C ARG A 241 -17.70 1.02 -1.58
N ARG A 242 -17.93 0.95 -2.89
CA ARG A 242 -17.43 -0.13 -3.75
C ARG A 242 -16.32 0.42 -4.62
N VAL A 243 -15.20 -0.30 -4.67
CA VAL A 243 -14.07 -0.02 -5.56
C VAL A 243 -13.84 -1.28 -6.39
N TRP A 244 -13.95 -1.15 -7.71
CA TRP A 244 -13.79 -2.26 -8.65
C TRP A 244 -12.92 -1.83 -9.83
N MET A 245 -12.65 -2.76 -10.75
CA MET A 245 -11.75 -2.54 -11.88
C MET A 245 -12.08 -1.25 -12.64
N ASN A 246 -11.09 -0.35 -12.78
CA ASN A 246 -11.21 0.94 -13.46
C ASN A 246 -12.22 1.93 -12.84
N HIS A 247 -12.75 1.64 -11.64
CA HIS A 247 -13.71 2.47 -10.94
C HIS A 247 -13.19 2.82 -9.53
N PRO A 248 -12.30 3.83 -9.44
CA PRO A 248 -11.84 4.36 -8.16
C PRO A 248 -12.93 5.20 -7.48
N THR A 249 -12.77 5.42 -6.17
CA THR A 249 -13.61 6.32 -5.39
C THR A 249 -12.80 7.51 -4.85
N TRP A 250 -13.47 8.62 -4.53
CA TRP A 250 -12.82 9.84 -4.05
C TRP A 250 -13.38 10.30 -2.70
N TYR A 251 -12.51 10.52 -1.72
CA TYR A 251 -12.87 11.03 -0.39
C TYR A 251 -11.96 12.20 0.00
N LYS A 252 -12.53 13.39 0.27
CA LYS A 252 -11.79 14.60 0.71
C LYS A 252 -10.48 14.90 -0.06
N GLY A 253 -10.48 14.75 -1.38
CA GLY A 253 -9.29 14.96 -2.22
C GLY A 253 -8.28 13.81 -2.16
N TRP A 254 -8.72 12.61 -1.78
CA TRP A 254 -7.98 11.36 -1.90
C TRP A 254 -8.69 10.45 -2.88
N LYS A 255 -7.93 9.89 -3.82
CA LYS A 255 -8.38 8.86 -4.75
C LYS A 255 -7.98 7.50 -4.19
N ILE A 256 -8.96 6.62 -4.05
CA ILE A 256 -8.79 5.23 -3.62
C ILE A 256 -9.11 4.37 -4.83
N ALA A 257 -8.07 3.72 -5.35
CA ALA A 257 -8.18 2.79 -6.46
C ALA A 257 -7.76 1.41 -5.98
N GLN A 258 -8.20 0.38 -6.67
CA GLN A 258 -7.67 -0.95 -6.42
C GLN A 258 -6.35 -1.14 -7.17
N ALA A 259 -5.36 -1.73 -6.50
CA ALA A 259 -4.04 -2.01 -7.06
C ALA A 259 -3.87 -3.50 -7.44
N SER A 260 -4.28 -4.41 -6.56
CA SER A 260 -4.16 -5.86 -6.76
C SER A 260 -5.04 -6.61 -5.76
N TRP A 261 -5.08 -7.94 -5.86
CA TRP A 261 -5.76 -8.83 -4.93
C TRP A 261 -4.99 -10.15 -4.84
N ASN A 262 -5.24 -10.93 -3.78
CA ASN A 262 -4.58 -12.21 -3.57
C ASN A 262 -5.47 -13.37 -4.04
N PRO A 263 -5.10 -14.13 -5.09
CA PRO A 263 -5.89 -15.26 -5.57
C PRO A 263 -5.98 -16.43 -4.59
N GLY A 264 -5.07 -16.53 -3.62
CA GLY A 264 -5.10 -17.54 -2.56
C GLY A 264 -5.88 -17.12 -1.31
N ASP A 265 -6.24 -15.84 -1.18
CA ASP A 265 -6.96 -15.32 -0.01
C ASP A 265 -7.93 -14.20 -0.40
N LEU A 266 -9.22 -14.55 -0.47
CA LEU A 266 -10.30 -13.61 -0.76
C LEU A 266 -10.60 -12.65 0.39
N GLN A 267 -9.93 -12.73 1.54
CA GLN A 267 -10.05 -11.74 2.61
C GLN A 267 -9.08 -10.57 2.46
N GLN A 268 -8.28 -10.55 1.38
CA GLN A 268 -7.25 -9.54 1.15
C GLN A 268 -7.46 -8.81 -0.17
N SER A 269 -7.47 -7.48 -0.09
CA SER A 269 -7.40 -6.59 -1.25
C SER A 269 -6.31 -5.54 -1.04
N THR A 270 -5.61 -5.18 -2.11
CA THR A 270 -4.61 -4.12 -2.09
C THR A 270 -5.19 -2.88 -2.73
N LEU A 271 -5.28 -1.80 -1.95
CA LEU A 271 -5.80 -0.51 -2.38
C LEU A 271 -4.64 0.49 -2.52
N GLN A 272 -4.65 1.24 -3.62
CA GLN A 272 -3.79 2.41 -3.81
C GLN A 272 -4.53 3.66 -3.35
N VAL A 273 -3.96 4.36 -2.38
CA VAL A 273 -4.47 5.64 -1.86
C VAL A 273 -3.55 6.75 -2.31
N LYS A 274 -4.09 7.73 -3.03
CA LYS A 274 -3.32 8.85 -3.57
C LYS A 274 -4.02 10.17 -3.28
N ARG A 275 -3.27 11.19 -2.86
CA ARG A 275 -3.80 12.54 -2.70
C ARG A 275 -3.99 13.18 -4.08
N GLU A 276 -5.24 13.47 -4.42
CA GLU A 276 -5.66 14.17 -5.63
C GLU A 276 -6.63 15.30 -5.24
N PRO A 277 -6.09 16.49 -4.88
CA PRO A 277 -6.91 17.63 -4.51
C PRO A 277 -7.82 18.05 -5.67
N ALA A 278 -9.05 18.43 -5.37
CA ALA A 278 -10.05 18.81 -6.39
C ALA A 278 -9.58 19.95 -7.32
N TRP A 279 -8.72 20.86 -6.83
CA TRP A 279 -8.16 21.95 -7.65
C TRP A 279 -7.16 21.45 -8.71
N VAL A 280 -6.42 20.37 -8.45
CA VAL A 280 -5.49 19.77 -9.44
C VAL A 280 -6.29 19.10 -10.55
N THR A 281 -7.38 18.41 -10.16
CA THR A 281 -8.34 17.86 -11.12
C THR A 281 -9.00 19.00 -11.92
N ALA A 282 -9.47 20.07 -11.27
CA ALA A 282 -10.03 21.21 -11.99
C ALA A 282 -9.04 21.82 -13.00
N LEU A 283 -7.77 21.99 -12.63
CA LEU A 283 -6.73 22.53 -13.50
C LEU A 283 -6.48 21.65 -14.74
N THR A 284 -6.40 20.33 -14.56
CA THR A 284 -6.21 19.39 -15.69
C THR A 284 -7.41 19.39 -16.64
N TRP A 285 -8.63 19.53 -16.11
CA TRP A 285 -9.84 19.66 -16.90
C TRP A 285 -9.93 21.02 -17.61
N SER A 286 -9.49 22.11 -16.97
CA SER A 286 -9.39 23.44 -17.60
C SER A 286 -8.41 23.44 -18.77
N GLY A 287 -7.24 22.80 -18.62
CA GLY A 287 -6.27 22.66 -19.71
C GLY A 287 -6.85 21.88 -20.90
N SER A 288 -7.53 20.76 -20.62
CA SER A 288 -8.22 19.98 -21.66
C SER A 288 -9.31 20.79 -22.35
N GLY A 289 -10.09 21.57 -21.58
CA GLY A 289 -11.09 22.49 -22.11
C GLY A 289 -10.51 23.58 -23.00
N LEU A 290 -9.34 24.13 -22.65
CA LEU A 290 -8.64 25.13 -23.44
C LEU A 290 -8.16 24.57 -24.77
N VAL A 291 -7.69 23.32 -24.80
CA VAL A 291 -7.32 22.62 -26.05
C VAL A 291 -8.54 22.45 -26.95
N VAL A 292 -9.65 21.94 -26.41
CA VAL A 292 -10.91 21.78 -27.16
C VAL A 292 -11.40 23.13 -27.69
N LEU A 293 -11.33 24.18 -26.87
CA LEU A 293 -11.69 25.54 -27.26
C LEU A 293 -10.78 26.08 -28.37
N GLY A 294 -9.47 25.86 -28.27
CA GLY A 294 -8.50 26.27 -29.30
C GLY A 294 -8.79 25.61 -30.65
N ILE A 295 -9.08 24.30 -30.64
CA ILE A 295 -9.50 23.57 -31.83
C ILE A 295 -10.82 24.14 -32.38
N ALA A 296 -11.81 24.39 -31.51
CA ALA A 296 -13.09 24.97 -31.91
C ALA A 296 -12.90 26.37 -32.55
N VAL A 297 -12.06 27.24 -31.98
CA VAL A 297 -11.74 28.56 -32.53
C VAL A 297 -11.04 28.43 -33.89
N MET A 298 -10.14 27.45 -34.06
CA MET A 298 -9.48 27.22 -35.35
C MET A 298 -10.47 26.86 -36.48
N PHE A 299 -11.44 25.99 -36.18
CA PHE A 299 -12.43 25.55 -37.19
C PHE A 299 -13.59 26.53 -37.40
N TYR A 300 -14.10 27.15 -36.34
CA TYR A 300 -15.30 28.00 -36.40
C TYR A 300 -14.99 29.50 -36.40
N GLY A 301 -13.79 29.91 -35.98
CA GLY A 301 -13.33 31.31 -36.01
C GLY A 301 -13.41 31.94 -37.42
N PRO A 302 -12.94 31.28 -38.49
CA PRO A 302 -13.03 31.84 -39.85
C PRO A 302 -14.47 32.07 -40.34
N LEU A 303 -15.43 31.26 -39.85
CA LEU A 303 -16.86 31.42 -40.17
C LEU A 303 -17.50 32.60 -39.44
N LEU A 304 -17.01 32.94 -38.24
CA LEU A 304 -17.44 34.10 -37.46
C LEU A 304 -16.84 35.41 -37.97
N VAL A 305 -15.57 35.40 -38.40
CA VAL A 305 -14.90 36.60 -38.94
C VAL A 305 -15.51 37.06 -40.27
N LYS A 306 -16.00 36.12 -41.10
CA LYS A 306 -16.73 36.45 -42.34
C LYS A 306 -18.07 37.17 -42.13
N LYS A 307 -18.61 37.19 -40.90
CA LYS A 307 -19.87 37.89 -40.55
C LYS A 307 -19.65 39.25 -39.88
N LEU A 308 -18.40 39.67 -39.65
CA LEU A 308 -18.10 40.99 -39.10
C LEU A 308 -18.10 42.04 -40.22
N PRO A 309 -18.82 43.17 -40.09
CA PRO A 309 -18.76 44.26 -41.06
C PRO A 309 -17.33 44.82 -41.13
N ALA A 310 -16.81 45.06 -42.33
CA ALA A 310 -15.51 45.69 -42.51
C ALA A 310 -15.49 47.07 -41.83
N PRO A 311 -14.40 47.45 -41.12
CA PRO A 311 -14.27 48.79 -40.58
C PRO A 311 -14.24 49.81 -41.72
N GLN A 312 -15.11 50.82 -41.64
CA GLN A 312 -15.18 51.93 -42.59
C GLN A 312 -13.83 52.67 -42.64
N PRO A 313 -13.33 53.07 -43.83
CA PRO A 313 -12.09 53.83 -43.94
C PRO A 313 -12.24 55.16 -43.20
N LYS A 314 -11.24 55.47 -42.35
CA LYS A 314 -11.12 56.74 -41.63
C LYS A 314 -11.18 57.89 -42.66
N SER A 315 -12.07 58.86 -42.44
CA SER A 315 -12.16 60.06 -43.28
C SER A 315 -10.81 60.77 -43.32
N GLU A 316 -10.27 60.92 -44.51
CA GLU A 316 -9.08 61.71 -44.82
C GLU A 316 -9.39 63.19 -44.50
N ASN A 317 -8.59 63.81 -43.62
CA ASN A 317 -8.72 65.24 -43.33
C ASN A 317 -8.39 66.06 -44.59
N PRO A 318 -9.10 67.17 -44.88
CA PRO A 318 -8.84 67.96 -46.07
C PRO A 318 -7.48 68.69 -45.97
N PRO A 319 -6.86 69.06 -47.10
CA PRO A 319 -5.55 69.70 -47.11
C PRO A 319 -5.63 71.11 -46.52
N VAL A 320 -4.58 71.48 -45.78
CA VAL A 320 -4.36 72.85 -45.31
C VAL A 320 -3.99 73.73 -46.50
N GLU A 321 -4.82 74.73 -46.81
CA GLU A 321 -4.50 75.80 -47.76
C GLU A 321 -3.40 76.71 -47.18
N THR A 322 -2.23 76.70 -47.81
CA THR A 322 -1.16 77.66 -47.54
C THR A 322 -1.44 78.95 -48.33
N THR A 323 -2.07 79.94 -47.71
CA THR A 323 -2.18 81.28 -48.31
C THR A 323 -0.86 82.04 -48.20
N THR A 324 -0.13 82.10 -49.30
CA THR A 324 0.98 83.03 -49.55
C THR A 324 0.45 84.47 -49.46
N LYS A 325 0.94 85.26 -48.49
CA LYS A 325 0.74 86.72 -48.49
C LYS A 325 1.83 87.36 -49.34
N GLU A 326 1.47 87.81 -50.54
CA GLU A 326 2.28 88.74 -51.32
C GLU A 326 2.31 90.12 -50.64
N VAL A 327 3.53 90.63 -50.46
CA VAL A 327 3.81 91.99 -50.03
C VAL A 327 3.78 92.88 -51.28
N VAL A 328 2.83 93.81 -51.34
CA VAL A 328 2.84 94.92 -52.32
C VAL A 328 2.99 96.23 -51.55
N THR A 329 4.13 96.87 -51.77
CA THR A 329 4.44 98.24 -51.37
C THR A 329 3.87 99.21 -52.41
N GLN A 330 3.11 100.22 -51.98
CA GLN A 330 2.97 101.48 -52.73
C GLN A 330 2.96 102.69 -51.77
N HIS A 331 3.92 103.58 -52.07
CA HIS A 331 4.14 105.00 -51.75
C HIS A 331 3.65 105.64 -50.44
#